data_AF-A0A3C0BIV9-F1
#
_entry.id   AF-A0A3C0BIV9-F1
#
_cell.length_a   1.000
_cell.length_b   1.000
_cell.length_c   1.000
_cell.angle_alpha   90.00
_cell.angle_beta   90.00
_cell.angle_gamma   90.00
#
_symmetry.space_group_name_H-M   'P 1'
#
loop_
_entity.id
_entity.type
_entity.pdbx_description
1 polymer ?
#
loop_
_entity_poly.entity_id
_entity_poly.type
_entity_poly.pdbx_seq_one_letter_code
_entity_poly.pdbx_strand_id
1 'polypeptide(L)'
;MRFAEKSIRTRIIACVIAAILLMGGCLIVTIRLNQRTLERIGGSYKTNAELTEFSTNLAETERAMETYVEYRTFESIDSYYHYQTLSETFLSQFQTKPSTDIVMQKEYIVQQITESFFTYSRNVVTARRANNMTDVDTWYGKSL
;
A
#
# COMPACT_ATOMS: atom_id res chain seq x y z
N MET A 1 13.26 -28.13 49.20
CA MET A 1 12.75 -29.28 48.41
C MET A 1 13.92 -30.23 48.12
N ARG A 2 13.79 -31.50 48.51
CA ARG A 2 14.84 -32.53 48.59
C ARG A 2 15.45 -32.90 47.23
N PHE A 3 16.53 -32.23 46.83
CA PHE A 3 17.38 -32.67 45.70
C PHE A 3 18.66 -33.38 46.15
N ALA A 4 18.94 -33.43 47.46
CA ALA A 4 20.16 -34.00 48.02
C ALA A 4 20.08 -35.51 48.33
N GLU A 5 18.88 -36.09 48.43
CA GLU A 5 18.67 -37.51 48.81
C GLU A 5 18.36 -38.45 47.63
N LYS A 6 18.38 -37.98 46.37
CA LYS A 6 18.06 -38.81 45.19
C LYS A 6 19.31 -39.32 44.50
N SER A 7 19.27 -40.60 44.08
CA SER A 7 20.31 -41.26 43.29
C SER A 7 20.77 -40.40 42.10
N ILE A 8 22.07 -40.38 41.83
CA ILE A 8 22.73 -39.66 40.72
C ILE A 8 21.98 -39.89 39.38
N ARG A 9 21.48 -41.11 39.17
CA ARG A 9 20.71 -41.50 37.98
C ARG A 9 19.43 -40.67 37.82
N THR A 10 18.72 -40.37 38.90
CA THR A 10 17.48 -39.57 38.88
C THR A 10 17.76 -38.09 38.59
N ARG A 11 18.91 -37.57 39.07
CA ARG A 11 19.37 -36.20 38.76
C ARG A 11 19.71 -36.03 37.28
N ILE A 12 20.39 -37.02 36.70
CA ILE A 12 20.75 -37.02 35.28
C ILE A 12 19.47 -37.08 34.43
N ILE A 13 18.54 -37.99 34.74
CA ILE A 13 17.27 -38.09 34.01
C ILE A 13 16.47 -36.79 34.10
N ALA A 14 16.41 -36.15 35.28
CA ALA A 14 15.74 -34.87 35.44
C ALA A 14 16.37 -33.75 34.58
N CYS A 15 17.71 -33.69 34.51
CA CYS A 15 18.41 -32.72 33.66
C CYS A 15 18.14 -32.97 32.17
N VAL A 16 18.14 -34.22 31.73
CA VAL A 16 17.86 -34.58 30.33
C VAL A 16 16.43 -34.21 29.96
N ILE A 17 15.44 -34.50 30.83
CA ILE A 17 14.04 -34.11 30.60
C ILE A 17 13.91 -32.58 30.56
N ALA A 18 14.56 -31.86 31.47
CA ALA A 18 14.56 -30.40 31.46
C ALA A 18 15.18 -29.83 30.17
N ALA A 19 16.27 -30.41 29.67
CA ALA A 19 16.90 -30.01 28.42
C ALA A 19 15.99 -30.27 27.20
N ILE A 20 15.29 -31.41 27.18
CA ILE A 20 14.31 -31.72 26.12
C ILE A 20 13.15 -30.73 26.13
N LEU A 21 12.61 -30.41 27.32
CA LEU A 21 11.53 -29.43 27.45
C LEU A 21 11.96 -28.01 27.04
N LEU A 22 13.18 -27.60 27.40
CA LEU A 22 13.74 -26.33 26.98
C LEU A 22 13.93 -26.27 25.46
N MET A 23 14.52 -27.30 24.85
CA MET A 23 14.66 -27.37 23.40
C MET A 23 13.30 -27.36 22.69
N GLY A 24 12.33 -28.11 23.18
CA GLY A 24 10.95 -28.12 22.65
C GLY A 24 10.29 -26.74 22.76
N GLY A 25 10.45 -26.07 23.91
CA GLY A 25 9.95 -24.71 24.12
C GLY A 25 10.58 -23.70 23.14
N CYS A 26 11.90 -23.74 22.96
CA CYS A 26 12.59 -22.90 21.98
C CYS A 26 12.09 -23.14 20.56
N LEU A 27 11.82 -24.40 20.19
CA LEU A 27 11.34 -24.75 18.86
C LEU A 27 9.94 -24.18 18.60
N ILE A 28 9.02 -24.30 19.56
CA ILE A 28 7.67 -23.73 19.48
C ILE A 28 7.71 -22.21 19.33
N VAL A 29 8.53 -21.54 20.14
CA VAL A 29 8.70 -20.08 20.08
C VAL A 29 9.23 -19.66 18.71
N THR A 30 10.22 -20.37 18.18
CA THR A 30 10.81 -20.08 16.87
C THR A 30 9.79 -20.23 15.73
N ILE A 31 8.97 -21.29 15.75
CA ILE A 31 7.91 -21.48 14.75
C ILE A 31 6.91 -20.33 14.79
N ARG A 32 6.47 -19.92 15.99
CA ARG A 32 5.51 -18.82 16.18
C ARG A 32 6.07 -17.47 15.70
N LEU A 33 7.36 -17.22 15.95
CA LEU A 33 8.04 -16.02 15.49
C LEU A 33 8.17 -15.99 13.96
N ASN A 34 8.53 -17.13 13.35
CA ASN A 34 8.64 -17.24 11.89
C ASN A 34 7.29 -17.02 11.21
N GLN A 35 6.20 -17.62 11.71
CA GLN A 35 4.86 -17.43 11.14
C GLN A 35 4.43 -15.96 11.17
N ARG A 36 4.54 -15.29 12.33
CA ARG A 36 4.19 -13.87 12.47
C ARG A 36 5.05 -12.96 11.60
N THR A 37 6.33 -13.31 11.45
CA THR A 37 7.26 -12.55 10.61
C THR A 37 6.91 -12.72 9.14
N LEU A 38 6.60 -13.94 8.69
CA LEU A 38 6.15 -14.21 7.33
C LEU A 38 4.85 -13.47 7.00
N GLU A 39 3.87 -13.48 7.92
CA GLU A 39 2.59 -12.78 7.74
C GLU A 39 2.81 -11.27 7.60
N ARG A 40 3.66 -10.67 8.44
CA ARG A 40 3.98 -9.24 8.36
C ARG A 40 4.73 -8.89 7.08
N ILE A 41 5.76 -9.66 6.74
CA ILE A 41 6.56 -9.44 5.53
C ILE A 41 5.67 -9.61 4.29
N GLY A 42 4.87 -10.68 4.23
CA GLY A 42 3.93 -10.93 3.14
C GLY A 42 2.88 -9.81 3.00
N GLY A 43 2.35 -9.32 4.13
CA GLY A 43 1.47 -8.16 4.17
C GLY A 43 2.14 -6.89 3.62
N SER A 44 3.35 -6.58 4.07
CA SER A 44 4.11 -5.42 3.57
C SER A 44 4.44 -5.52 2.07
N TYR A 45 4.81 -6.70 1.56
CA TYR A 45 5.01 -6.89 0.12
C TYR A 45 3.74 -6.67 -0.68
N LYS A 46 2.60 -7.16 -0.19
CA LYS A 46 1.30 -6.93 -0.82
C LYS A 46 0.97 -5.44 -0.87
N THR A 47 1.08 -4.73 0.25
CA THR A 47 0.82 -3.28 0.31
C THR A 47 1.77 -2.49 -0.60
N ASN A 48 3.05 -2.88 -0.67
CA ASN A 48 4.01 -2.21 -1.56
C ASN A 48 3.69 -2.45 -3.05
N ALA A 49 3.24 -3.65 -3.41
CA ALA A 49 2.79 -3.96 -4.75
C ALA A 49 1.56 -3.14 -5.12
N GLU A 50 0.57 -3.06 -4.23
CA GLU A 50 -0.64 -2.23 -4.39
C GLU A 50 -0.30 -0.75 -4.55
N LEU A 51 0.66 -0.21 -3.77
CA LEU A 51 1.15 1.16 -3.93
C LEU A 51 1.85 1.40 -5.27
N THR A 52 2.60 0.42 -5.76
CA THR A 52 3.27 0.49 -7.07
C THR A 52 2.26 0.49 -8.20
N GLU A 53 1.23 -0.35 -8.10
CA GLU A 53 0.13 -0.39 -9.06
C GLU A 53 -0.64 0.93 -9.06
N PHE A 54 -0.97 1.47 -7.88
CA PHE A 54 -1.59 2.79 -7.74
C PHE A 54 -0.76 3.89 -8.41
N SER A 55 0.55 3.95 -8.14
CA SER A 55 1.45 4.91 -8.78
C SER A 55 1.49 4.77 -10.29
N THR A 56 1.43 3.54 -10.81
CA THR A 56 1.40 3.27 -12.25
C THR A 56 0.09 3.75 -12.87
N ASN A 57 -1.04 3.48 -12.23
CA ASN A 57 -2.35 3.92 -12.70
C ASN A 57 -2.48 5.45 -12.72
N LEU A 58 -1.89 6.16 -11.75
CA LEU A 58 -1.83 7.62 -11.77
C LEU A 58 -1.03 8.15 -12.97
N ALA A 59 0.16 7.59 -13.21
CA ALA A 59 0.99 7.97 -14.35
C ALA A 59 0.31 7.70 -15.70
N GLU A 60 -0.41 6.58 -15.82
CA GLU A 60 -1.17 6.27 -17.04
C GLU A 60 -2.42 7.16 -17.17
N THR A 61 -3.03 7.59 -16.07
CA THR A 61 -4.11 8.60 -16.09
C THR A 61 -3.60 9.94 -16.64
N GLU A 62 -2.42 10.39 -16.17
CA GLU A 62 -1.75 11.58 -16.65
C GLU A 62 -1.43 11.47 -18.15
N ARG A 63 -0.72 10.41 -18.56
CA ARG A 63 -0.36 10.17 -19.97
C ARG A 63 -1.60 10.12 -20.88
N ALA A 64 -2.67 9.48 -20.45
CA ALA A 64 -3.91 9.41 -21.21
C ALA A 64 -4.58 10.79 -21.35
N MET A 65 -4.56 11.60 -20.28
CA MET A 65 -5.00 12.99 -20.34
C MET A 65 -4.17 13.79 -21.35
N GLU A 66 -2.84 13.72 -21.30
CA GLU A 66 -1.96 14.44 -22.23
C GLU A 66 -2.23 14.04 -23.68
N THR A 67 -2.33 12.74 -23.94
CA THR A 67 -2.64 12.19 -25.25
C THR A 67 -4.00 12.68 -25.75
N TYR A 68 -5.00 12.79 -24.86
CA TYR A 68 -6.31 13.32 -25.21
C TYR A 68 -6.28 14.82 -25.51
N VAL A 69 -5.51 15.58 -24.74
CA VAL A 69 -5.28 17.00 -25.00
C VAL A 69 -4.61 17.19 -26.35
N GLU A 70 -3.62 16.39 -26.71
CA GLU A 70 -2.90 16.52 -27.97
C GLU A 70 -3.75 16.04 -29.17
N TYR A 71 -4.21 14.79 -29.14
CA TYR A 71 -4.77 14.11 -30.32
C TYR A 71 -6.29 13.98 -30.33
N ARG A 72 -6.96 14.21 -29.18
CA ARG A 72 -8.42 14.12 -29.03
C ARG A 72 -9.02 12.77 -29.52
N THR A 73 -8.30 11.67 -29.32
CA THR A 73 -8.75 10.35 -29.75
C THR A 73 -9.79 9.78 -28.78
N PHE A 74 -10.68 8.91 -29.28
CA PHE A 74 -11.61 8.18 -28.42
C PHE A 74 -10.89 7.24 -27.46
N GLU A 75 -9.81 6.60 -27.92
CA GLU A 75 -8.99 5.69 -27.12
C GLU A 75 -8.37 6.41 -25.91
N SER A 76 -7.74 7.57 -26.10
CA SER A 76 -7.10 8.31 -25.01
C SER A 76 -8.08 8.75 -23.91
N ILE A 77 -9.30 9.14 -24.29
CA ILE A 77 -10.30 9.52 -23.30
C ILE A 77 -10.90 8.33 -22.56
N ASP A 78 -11.06 7.19 -23.24
CA ASP A 78 -11.50 5.94 -22.61
C ASP A 78 -10.44 5.44 -21.62
N SER A 79 -9.17 5.41 -22.03
CA SER A 79 -8.03 5.08 -21.17
C SER A 79 -7.95 6.01 -19.97
N TYR A 80 -8.17 7.32 -20.15
CA TYR A 80 -8.17 8.29 -19.05
C TYR A 80 -9.21 7.91 -17.97
N TYR A 81 -10.46 7.65 -18.36
CA TYR A 81 -11.50 7.28 -17.38
C TYR A 81 -11.28 5.90 -16.79
N HIS A 82 -10.71 4.97 -17.56
CA HIS A 82 -10.34 3.64 -17.09
C HIS A 82 -9.32 3.71 -15.94
N TYR A 83 -8.17 4.35 -16.18
CA TYR A 83 -7.11 4.47 -15.19
C TYR A 83 -7.49 5.38 -14.01
N GLN A 84 -8.30 6.41 -14.24
CA GLN A 84 -8.89 7.21 -13.17
C GLN A 84 -9.73 6.34 -12.23
N THR A 85 -10.62 5.50 -12.77
CA THR A 85 -11.50 4.64 -11.95
C THR A 85 -10.71 3.59 -11.17
N LEU A 86 -9.67 3.01 -11.78
CA LEU A 86 -8.77 2.09 -11.08
C LEU A 86 -8.07 2.80 -9.91
N SER A 87 -7.57 4.01 -10.14
CA SER A 87 -6.89 4.81 -9.12
C SER A 87 -7.85 5.26 -8.00
N GLU A 88 -9.09 5.64 -8.32
CA GLU A 88 -10.14 5.97 -7.34
C GLU A 88 -10.48 4.77 -6.44
N THR A 89 -10.44 3.54 -6.98
CA THR A 89 -10.66 2.32 -6.21
C THR A 89 -9.57 2.12 -5.17
N PHE A 90 -8.30 2.36 -5.51
CA PHE A 90 -7.19 2.35 -4.54
C PHE A 90 -7.32 3.48 -3.52
N LEU A 91 -7.68 4.68 -3.97
CA LEU A 91 -7.82 5.87 -3.13
C LEU A 91 -8.90 5.70 -2.05
N SER A 92 -9.96 4.93 -2.33
CA SER A 92 -11.03 4.63 -1.37
C SER A 92 -10.55 3.93 -0.10
N GLN A 93 -9.38 3.30 -0.15
CA GLN A 93 -8.76 2.58 0.98
C GLN A 93 -7.87 3.50 1.83
N PHE A 94 -7.58 4.71 1.35
CA PHE A 94 -6.69 5.65 2.02
C PHE A 94 -7.42 6.41 3.13
N GLN A 95 -6.62 6.92 4.05
CA GLN A 95 -7.12 7.68 5.18
C GLN A 95 -7.71 9.04 4.75
N THR A 96 -9.02 9.21 4.92
CA THR A 96 -9.75 10.44 4.52
C THR A 96 -9.64 11.61 5.51
N LYS A 97 -9.08 11.40 6.70
CA LYS A 97 -8.98 12.40 7.77
C LYS A 97 -7.57 12.53 8.31
N PRO A 98 -7.11 13.74 8.69
CA PRO A 98 -5.82 13.92 9.34
C PRO A 98 -5.66 13.01 10.56
N SER A 99 -4.44 12.51 10.78
CA SER A 99 -4.10 11.62 11.89
C SER A 99 -2.79 12.05 12.54
N THR A 100 -2.63 11.71 13.82
CA THR A 100 -1.35 11.88 14.52
C THR A 100 -0.36 10.76 14.19
N ASP A 101 -0.84 9.64 13.64
CA ASP A 101 0.01 8.58 13.12
C ASP A 101 0.66 9.00 11.80
N ILE A 102 1.98 8.79 11.70
CA ILE A 102 2.78 9.26 10.57
C ILE A 102 2.37 8.58 9.25
N VAL A 103 2.03 7.29 9.29
CA VAL A 103 1.65 6.53 8.07
C VAL A 103 0.27 6.98 7.61
N MET A 104 -0.69 7.03 8.52
CA MET A 104 -2.05 7.51 8.21
C MET A 104 -2.06 8.97 7.74
N GLN A 105 -1.20 9.82 8.30
CA GLN A 105 -1.07 11.20 7.85
C GLN A 105 -0.51 11.29 6.42
N LYS A 106 0.43 10.41 6.05
CA LYS A 106 0.94 10.33 4.67
C LYS A 106 -0.12 9.83 3.70
N GLU A 107 -0.89 8.81 4.07
CA GLU A 107 -2.03 8.34 3.26
C GLU A 107 -3.03 9.48 3.03
N TYR A 108 -3.37 10.24 4.07
CA TYR A 108 -4.22 11.42 3.94
C TYR A 108 -3.66 12.48 2.99
N ILE A 109 -2.36 12.79 3.08
CA ILE A 109 -1.71 13.75 2.17
C ILE A 109 -1.79 13.25 0.72
N VAL A 110 -1.44 11.98 0.48
CA VAL A 110 -1.51 11.38 -0.86
C VAL A 110 -2.94 11.40 -1.38
N GLN A 111 -3.92 11.13 -0.52
CA GLN A 111 -5.33 11.22 -0.89
C GLN A 111 -5.70 12.63 -1.36
N GLN A 112 -5.37 13.66 -0.59
CA GLN A 112 -5.69 15.04 -0.94
C GLN A 112 -5.00 15.52 -2.23
N ILE A 113 -3.74 15.13 -2.43
CA ILE A 113 -3.00 15.47 -3.67
C ILE A 113 -3.66 14.79 -4.87
N THR A 114 -4.01 13.50 -4.73
CA THR A 114 -4.62 12.72 -5.80
C THR A 114 -6.02 13.25 -6.16
N GLU A 115 -6.84 13.60 -5.17
CA GLU A 115 -8.16 14.22 -5.38
C GLU A 115 -8.04 15.56 -6.13
N SER A 116 -7.01 16.35 -5.78
CA SER A 116 -6.70 17.61 -6.47
C SER A 116 -6.30 17.37 -7.92
N PHE A 117 -5.40 16.42 -8.17
CA PHE A 117 -5.00 16.00 -9.51
C PHE A 117 -6.23 15.58 -10.35
N PHE A 118 -7.09 14.71 -9.83
CA PHE A 118 -8.31 14.28 -10.53
C PHE A 118 -9.28 15.42 -10.82
N THR A 119 -9.36 16.40 -9.93
CA THR A 119 -10.20 17.58 -10.14
C THR A 119 -9.66 18.42 -11.29
N TYR A 120 -8.35 18.69 -11.32
CA TYR A 120 -7.74 19.47 -12.40
C TYR A 120 -7.74 18.71 -13.73
N SER A 121 -7.38 17.44 -13.76
CA SER A 121 -7.37 16.63 -14.98
C SER A 121 -8.78 16.48 -15.59
N ARG A 122 -9.81 16.34 -14.76
CA ARG A 122 -11.20 16.35 -15.23
C ARG A 122 -11.61 17.69 -15.84
N ASN A 123 -11.14 18.81 -15.27
CA ASN A 123 -11.38 20.13 -15.83
C ASN A 123 -10.66 20.31 -17.18
N VAL A 124 -9.42 19.82 -17.31
CA VAL A 124 -8.67 19.80 -18.58
C VAL A 124 -9.44 19.05 -19.66
N VAL A 125 -9.85 17.81 -19.37
CA VAL A 125 -10.61 16.96 -20.28
C VAL A 125 -11.93 17.62 -20.69
N THR A 126 -12.65 18.20 -19.73
CA THR A 126 -13.93 18.88 -19.98
C THR A 126 -13.75 20.13 -20.84
N ALA A 127 -12.75 20.96 -20.54
CA ALA A 127 -12.41 22.14 -21.32
C ALA A 127 -12.00 21.77 -22.75
N ARG A 128 -11.20 20.71 -22.92
CA ARG A 128 -10.79 20.20 -24.23
C ARG A 128 -11.99 19.68 -25.03
N ARG A 129 -12.92 18.98 -24.39
CA ARG A 129 -14.19 18.55 -25.00
C ARG A 129 -15.03 19.73 -25.49
N ALA A 130 -15.10 20.80 -24.69
CA ALA A 130 -15.79 22.04 -25.00
C ALA A 130 -15.03 22.94 -26.00
N ASN A 131 -13.84 22.53 -26.45
CA ASN A 131 -12.96 23.30 -27.34
C ASN A 131 -12.52 24.66 -26.76
N ASN A 132 -12.45 24.77 -25.43
CA ASN A 132 -12.00 25.97 -24.73
C ASN A 132 -10.51 25.85 -24.36
N MET A 133 -9.62 26.30 -25.26
CA MET A 133 -8.18 26.11 -25.09
C MET A 133 -7.57 26.97 -23.97
N THR A 134 -8.12 28.15 -23.70
CA THR A 134 -7.67 29.01 -22.59
C THR A 134 -7.82 28.30 -21.24
N ASP A 135 -8.94 27.62 -21.05
CA ASP A 135 -9.19 26.84 -19.84
C ASP A 135 -8.35 25.57 -19.81
N VAL A 136 -8.13 24.91 -20.96
CA VAL A 136 -7.22 23.75 -21.06
C VAL A 136 -5.84 24.13 -20.53
N ASP A 137 -5.22 25.19 -21.04
CA ASP A 137 -3.88 25.61 -20.63
C ASP A 137 -3.83 25.96 -19.13
N THR A 138 -4.88 26.62 -18.64
CA THR A 138 -4.98 27.03 -17.23
C THR A 138 -5.08 25.84 -16.28
N TRP A 139 -5.89 24.83 -16.62
CA TRP A 139 -6.07 23.66 -15.78
C TRP A 139 -4.93 22.66 -15.93
N TYR A 140 -4.36 22.56 -17.13
CA TYR A 140 -3.24 21.67 -17.42
C TYR A 140 -2.00 22.09 -16.63
N GLY A 141 -1.71 23.39 -16.55
CA GLY A 141 -0.63 23.91 -15.70
C GLY A 141 -0.86 23.74 -14.19
N LYS A 142 -2.06 23.35 -13.75
CA LYS A 142 -2.36 23.06 -12.33
C LYS A 142 -2.40 21.56 -12.01
N SER A 143 -2.51 20.70 -13.04
CA SER A 143 -2.51 19.25 -12.87
C SER A 143 -1.11 18.65 -12.84
N LEU A 144 -0.11 19.36 -13.37
CA LEU A 144 1.32 19.04 -13.30
C LEU A 144 1.95 19.64 -12.04
#